data_AF-A0A653TJ33-F1
#
_entry.id   AF-A0A653TJ33-F1
#
_cell.length_a   1.000
_cell.length_b   1.000
_cell.length_c   1.000
_cell.angle_alpha   90.00
_cell.angle_beta   90.00
_cell.angle_gamma   90.00
#
_symmetry.space_group_name_H-M   'P 1'
#
loop_
_entity.id
_entity.type
_entity.pdbx_description
1 polymer ?
#
loop_
_entity_poly.entity_id
_entity_poly.type
_entity_poly.pdbx_seq_one_letter_code
_entity_poly.pdbx_strand_id
1 'polypeptide(L)'
;MSERKSYLRLMGEGFRMLKQSKQTNTTVSLRSWTFSIHHEQEWQVVLRTNRIKWVGLPSMTFEIHPDMIQIGDLRVTRHAQSNEVRLTIDEEWGLENKVVCDNLEWETFVDALKQVKGE
;
A
#
# COMPACT_ATOMS: atom_id res chain seq x y z
N MET A 1 -49.01 -5.99 -8.13
CA MET A 1 -47.58 -6.01 -8.53
C MET A 1 -46.72 -5.78 -7.28
N SER A 2 -46.57 -6.80 -6.43
CA SER A 2 -45.35 -7.60 -6.22
C SER A 2 -44.24 -6.88 -5.44
N GLU A 3 -44.42 -6.80 -4.12
CA GLU A 3 -43.40 -6.50 -3.10
C GLU A 3 -42.13 -7.37 -3.25
N ARG A 4 -42.29 -8.55 -3.87
CA ARG A 4 -41.20 -9.47 -4.22
C ARG A 4 -40.17 -8.87 -5.19
N LYS A 5 -40.56 -7.92 -6.04
CA LYS A 5 -39.62 -7.20 -6.92
C LYS A 5 -38.79 -6.14 -6.17
N SER A 6 -39.25 -5.64 -5.03
CA SER A 6 -38.48 -4.70 -4.21
C SER A 6 -37.37 -5.41 -3.43
N TYR A 7 -37.66 -6.59 -2.87
CA TYR A 7 -36.69 -7.32 -2.04
C TYR A 7 -35.46 -7.79 -2.82
N LEU A 8 -35.65 -8.28 -4.06
CA LEU A 8 -34.55 -8.67 -4.95
C LEU A 8 -33.71 -7.47 -5.42
N ARG A 9 -34.31 -6.28 -5.52
CA ARG A 9 -33.62 -5.05 -5.90
C ARG A 9 -32.73 -4.54 -4.76
N LEU A 10 -33.24 -4.56 -3.53
CA LEU A 10 -32.48 -4.25 -2.30
C LEU A 10 -31.34 -5.24 -2.07
N MET A 11 -31.56 -6.54 -2.32
CA MET A 11 -30.48 -7.55 -2.29
C MET A 11 -29.44 -7.31 -3.39
N GLY A 12 -29.86 -6.93 -4.60
CA GLY A 12 -28.95 -6.61 -5.70
C GLY A 12 -28.08 -5.39 -5.43
N GLU A 13 -28.63 -4.36 -4.76
CA GLU A 13 -27.89 -3.20 -4.28
C GLU A 13 -26.95 -3.54 -3.12
N GLY A 14 -27.40 -4.36 -2.16
CA GLY A 14 -26.57 -4.87 -1.07
C GLY A 14 -25.38 -5.72 -1.57
N PHE A 15 -25.58 -6.58 -2.57
CA PHE A 15 -24.51 -7.35 -3.22
C PHE A 15 -23.57 -6.47 -4.07
N ARG A 16 -24.06 -5.38 -4.66
CA ARG A 16 -23.23 -4.40 -5.38
C ARG A 16 -22.35 -3.59 -4.41
N MET A 17 -22.89 -3.25 -3.24
CA MET A 17 -22.14 -2.58 -2.17
C MET A 17 -21.13 -3.53 -1.51
N LEU A 18 -21.45 -4.82 -1.33
CA LEU A 18 -20.50 -5.84 -0.85
C LEU A 18 -19.39 -6.17 -1.87
N LYS A 19 -19.66 -6.06 -3.18
CA LYS A 19 -18.65 -6.19 -4.25
C LYS A 19 -17.79 -4.95 -4.46
N GLN A 20 -18.05 -3.85 -3.74
CA GLN A 20 -17.12 -2.73 -3.61
C GLN A 20 -16.15 -2.94 -2.42
N SER A 21 -15.66 -4.16 -2.23
CA SER A 21 -14.28 -4.32 -1.77
C SER A 21 -13.44 -3.55 -2.80
N LYS A 22 -13.13 -2.30 -2.49
CA LYS A 22 -12.46 -1.35 -3.40
C LYS A 22 -11.17 -1.99 -3.87
N GLN A 23 -11.19 -2.56 -5.08
CA GLN A 23 -9.99 -2.97 -5.76
C GLN A 23 -9.11 -1.73 -5.89
N THR A 24 -8.09 -1.63 -5.06
CA THR A 24 -7.26 -0.43 -4.96
C THR A 24 -6.04 -0.69 -5.81
N ASN A 25 -5.87 0.08 -6.87
CA ASN A 25 -4.75 0.00 -7.79
C ASN A 25 -4.09 1.37 -7.83
N THR A 26 -2.99 1.54 -7.12
CA THR A 26 -2.34 2.85 -7.00
C THR A 26 -0.84 2.72 -7.06
N THR A 27 -0.22 3.72 -7.68
CA THR A 27 1.23 3.86 -7.66
C THR A 27 1.59 5.06 -6.81
N VAL A 28 2.48 4.84 -5.84
CA VAL A 28 3.02 5.88 -4.96
C VAL A 28 4.54 5.84 -5.12
N SER A 29 5.19 6.99 -5.11
CA SER A 29 6.64 7.08 -5.25
C SER A 29 7.26 7.86 -4.11
N LEU A 30 8.45 7.45 -3.69
CA LEU A 30 9.34 8.21 -2.83
C LEU A 30 10.72 8.24 -3.47
N ARG A 31 11.15 9.43 -3.92
CA ARG A 31 12.43 9.60 -4.62
C ARG A 31 12.57 8.62 -5.79
N SER A 32 13.57 7.72 -5.72
CA SER A 32 13.88 6.73 -6.75
C SER A 32 13.11 5.41 -6.62
N TRP A 33 12.17 5.34 -5.67
CA TRP A 33 11.37 4.15 -5.40
C TRP A 33 9.94 4.37 -5.85
N THR A 34 9.41 3.42 -6.59
CA THR A 34 8.04 3.42 -7.08
C THR A 34 7.36 2.14 -6.62
N PHE A 35 6.30 2.30 -5.83
CA PHE A 35 5.51 1.25 -5.23
C PHE A 35 4.19 1.14 -6.00
N SER A 36 3.97 0.04 -6.70
CA SER A 36 2.65 -0.29 -7.25
C SER A 36 1.94 -1.18 -6.25
N ILE A 37 0.88 -0.67 -5.63
CA ILE A 37 0.11 -1.35 -4.58
C ILE A 37 -1.23 -1.75 -5.17
N HIS A 38 -1.54 -3.03 -5.03
CA HIS A 38 -2.78 -3.65 -5.43
C HIS A 38 -3.46 -4.29 -4.23
N HIS A 39 -4.76 -4.10 -4.08
CA HIS A 39 -5.55 -4.70 -3.01
C HIS A 39 -6.90 -5.17 -3.51
N GLU A 40 -7.16 -6.47 -3.37
CA GLU A 40 -8.46 -7.10 -3.62
C GLU A 40 -8.96 -7.81 -2.36
N GLN A 41 -8.26 -8.87 -1.97
CA GLN A 41 -8.43 -9.59 -0.70
C GLN A 41 -7.16 -9.51 0.16
N GLU A 42 -6.00 -9.47 -0.51
CA GLU A 42 -4.68 -9.33 0.06
C GLU A 42 -3.98 -8.14 -0.60
N TRP A 43 -3.00 -7.59 0.10
CA TRP A 43 -2.09 -6.58 -0.42
C TRP A 43 -1.02 -7.23 -1.27
N GLN A 44 -0.83 -6.72 -2.47
CA GLN A 44 0.28 -7.05 -3.35
C GLN A 44 1.07 -5.79 -3.65
N VAL A 45 2.39 -5.87 -3.55
CA VAL A 45 3.27 -4.73 -3.80
C VAL A 45 4.35 -5.08 -4.81
N VAL A 46 4.54 -4.19 -5.78
CA VAL A 46 5.68 -4.24 -6.69
C VAL A 46 6.54 -3.01 -6.44
N LEU A 47 7.75 -3.23 -5.95
CA LEU A 47 8.76 -2.19 -5.83
C LEU A 47 9.58 -2.11 -7.12
N ARG A 48 9.68 -0.91 -7.67
CA ARG A 48 10.62 -0.60 -8.75
C ARG A 48 11.57 0.50 -8.31
N THR A 49 12.84 0.25 -8.57
CA THR A 49 13.92 1.23 -8.49
C THR A 49 14.65 1.25 -9.84
N ASN A 50 15.63 2.14 -9.99
CA ASN A 50 16.46 2.17 -11.21
C ASN A 50 17.25 0.88 -11.47
N ARG A 51 17.48 0.05 -10.45
CA ARG A 51 18.34 -1.15 -10.53
C ARG A 51 17.63 -2.45 -10.22
N ILE A 52 16.49 -2.38 -9.53
CA ILE A 52 15.81 -3.54 -8.96
C ILE A 52 14.33 -3.43 -9.25
N LYS A 53 13.73 -4.55 -9.67
CA LYS A 53 12.30 -4.79 -9.60
C LYS A 53 12.08 -5.95 -8.65
N TRP A 54 11.35 -5.70 -7.58
CA TRP A 54 10.95 -6.70 -6.60
C TRP A 54 9.43 -6.81 -6.58
N VAL A 55 8.93 -8.03 -6.41
CA VAL A 55 7.50 -8.35 -6.34
C VAL A 55 7.28 -9.09 -5.04
N GLY A 56 6.59 -8.46 -4.10
CA GLY A 56 6.27 -9.07 -2.83
C GLY A 56 5.20 -10.14 -2.96
N LEU A 57 5.24 -11.12 -2.06
CA LEU A 57 4.15 -12.07 -1.91
C LEU A 57 2.89 -11.36 -1.42
N PRO A 58 1.69 -11.85 -1.80
CA PRO A 58 0.44 -11.35 -1.23
C PRO A 58 0.46 -11.41 0.30
N SER A 59 -0.01 -10.35 0.96
CA SER A 59 0.01 -10.25 2.41
C SER A 59 -1.26 -9.60 2.96
N MET A 60 -1.64 -9.98 4.17
CA MET A 60 -2.71 -9.32 4.93
C MET A 60 -2.20 -8.10 5.72
N THR A 61 -0.89 -7.85 5.73
CA THR A 61 -0.27 -6.79 6.54
C THR A 61 -0.04 -5.51 5.72
N PHE A 62 -0.63 -4.41 6.18
CA PHE A 62 -0.31 -3.06 5.73
C PHE A 62 -0.39 -2.10 6.93
N GLU A 63 0.77 -1.83 7.53
CA GLU A 63 0.92 -1.01 8.71
C GLU A 63 1.59 0.31 8.37
N ILE A 64 1.09 1.40 8.96
CA ILE A 64 1.62 2.75 8.77
C ILE A 64 1.81 3.36 10.17
N HIS A 65 3.06 3.67 10.48
CA HIS A 65 3.51 4.38 11.66
C HIS A 65 4.25 5.67 11.25
N PRO A 66 4.42 6.65 12.16
CA PRO A 66 5.08 7.91 11.82
C PRO A 66 6.50 7.77 11.25
N ASP A 67 7.22 6.73 11.67
CA ASP A 67 8.62 6.44 11.35
C ASP A 67 8.80 5.15 10.54
N MET A 68 7.72 4.42 10.26
CA MET A 68 7.81 3.09 9.64
C MET A 68 6.55 2.74 8.86
N ILE A 69 6.72 2.13 7.69
CA ILE A 69 5.65 1.54 6.89
C ILE A 69 6.01 0.08 6.62
N GLN A 70 5.05 -0.82 6.73
CA GLN A 70 5.25 -2.24 6.43
C GLN A 70 4.12 -2.77 5.54
N ILE A 71 4.48 -3.45 4.45
CA ILE A 71 3.56 -4.15 3.53
C ILE A 71 4.12 -5.55 3.26
N GLY A 72 3.62 -6.55 3.98
CA GLY A 72 4.25 -7.88 3.97
C GLY A 72 5.70 -7.80 4.43
N ASP A 73 6.60 -8.34 3.60
CA ASP A 73 8.05 -8.39 3.87
C ASP A 73 8.78 -7.09 3.50
N LEU A 74 8.08 -6.12 2.91
CA LEU A 74 8.63 -4.80 2.60
C LEU A 74 8.48 -3.88 3.81
N ARG A 75 9.61 -3.36 4.29
CA ARG A 75 9.66 -2.34 5.35
C ARG A 75 10.34 -1.07 4.85
N VAL A 76 9.73 0.08 5.13
CA VAL A 76 10.31 1.40 4.87
C VAL A 76 10.42 2.12 6.21
N THR A 77 11.62 2.41 6.67
CA THR A 77 11.88 3.07 7.96
C THR A 77 12.56 4.40 7.77
N ARG A 78 12.12 5.43 8.50
CA ARG A 78 12.70 6.77 8.49
C ARG A 78 13.48 7.04 9.78
N HIS A 79 14.71 7.49 9.64
CA HIS A 79 15.53 7.95 10.74
C HIS A 79 15.31 9.46 10.98
N ALA A 80 14.69 9.81 12.11
CA ALA A 80 14.23 11.18 12.39
C ALA A 80 15.35 12.24 12.42
N GLN A 81 16.57 11.88 12.83
CA GLN A 81 17.67 12.83 12.99
C GLN A 81 18.36 13.18 11.67
N SER A 82 18.45 12.21 10.75
CA SER A 82 19.18 12.35 9.49
C SER A 82 18.24 12.48 8.29
N ASN A 83 16.94 12.27 8.49
CA ASN A 83 15.94 12.09 7.43
C ASN A 83 16.31 11.01 6.41
N GLU A 84 17.19 10.08 6.78
CA GLU A 84 17.50 8.92 5.97
C GLU A 84 16.30 7.97 6.02
N VAL A 85 15.79 7.62 4.85
CA VAL A 85 14.77 6.59 4.70
C VAL A 85 15.45 5.36 4.14
N ARG A 86 15.20 4.22 4.77
CA ARG A 86 15.73 2.90 4.39
C ARG A 86 14.58 2.02 3.94
N LEU A 87 14.84 1.28 2.88
CA LEU A 87 13.99 0.24 2.36
C LEU A 87 14.67 -1.09 2.66
N THR A 88 13.95 -1.97 3.33
CA THR A 88 14.37 -3.31 3.69
C THR A 88 13.35 -4.30 3.15
N ILE A 89 13.83 -5.38 2.53
CA ILE A 89 13.00 -6.54 2.18
C ILE A 89 13.52 -7.69 3.05
N ASP A 90 12.67 -8.19 3.93
CA ASP A 90 12.97 -9.31 4.84
C ASP A 90 12.98 -10.65 4.04
N GLU A 91 13.91 -10.78 3.09
CA GLU A 91 14.24 -12.04 2.37
C GLU A 91 15.64 -12.53 2.79
N GLU A 92 15.95 -13.82 2.57
CA GLU A 92 17.22 -14.48 2.94
C GLU A 92 18.50 -13.76 2.46
N TRP A 93 18.38 -12.80 1.54
CA TRP A 93 19.49 -12.04 0.95
C TRP A 93 19.45 -10.52 1.22
N GLY A 94 18.50 -10.03 2.04
CA GLY A 94 18.45 -8.68 2.60
C GLY A 94 18.78 -7.54 1.63
N LEU A 95 17.80 -7.11 0.82
CA LEU A 95 17.95 -5.90 0.03
C LEU A 95 17.77 -4.66 0.93
N GLU A 96 18.87 -3.92 1.16
CA GLU A 96 18.84 -2.61 1.81
C GLU A 96 19.14 -1.51 0.79
N ASN A 97 18.22 -0.56 0.62
CA ASN A 97 18.41 0.64 -0.18
C ASN A 97 18.06 1.87 0.65
N LYS A 98 18.72 3.01 0.39
CA LYS A 98 18.49 4.23 1.17
C LYS A 98 18.42 5.47 0.33
N VAL A 99 17.60 6.41 0.77
CA VAL A 99 17.47 7.75 0.21
C VAL A 99 17.39 8.78 1.33
N VAL A 100 17.68 10.03 1.02
CA VAL A 100 17.42 11.16 1.93
C VAL A 100 16.29 11.99 1.33
N CYS A 101 15.20 12.15 2.07
CA CYS A 101 14.08 13.01 1.70
C CYS A 101 13.85 14.06 2.78
N ASP A 102 13.18 15.16 2.46
CA ASP A 102 12.79 16.13 3.48
C ASP A 102 11.50 15.68 4.22
N ASN A 103 11.08 16.47 5.20
CA ASN A 103 9.90 16.17 6.02
C ASN A 103 8.61 16.17 5.17
N LEU A 104 8.48 17.14 4.24
CA LEU A 104 7.29 17.30 3.44
C LEU A 104 7.14 16.14 2.44
N GLU A 105 8.24 15.71 1.84
CA GLU A 105 8.28 14.52 0.98
C GLU A 105 7.85 13.26 1.72
N TRP A 106 8.32 13.08 2.96
CA TRP A 106 7.91 11.94 3.79
C TRP A 106 6.43 12.01 4.14
N GLU A 107 5.94 13.15 4.60
CA GLU A 107 4.53 13.34 4.98
C GLU A 107 3.61 13.11 3.78
N THR A 108 3.95 13.66 2.61
CA THR A 108 3.21 13.44 1.37
C THR A 108 3.18 11.97 0.97
N PHE A 109 4.30 11.27 1.13
CA PHE A 109 4.40 9.84 0.87
C PHE A 109 3.53 9.02 1.83
N VAL A 110 3.60 9.30 3.13
CA VAL A 110 2.78 8.64 4.17
C VAL A 110 1.30 8.89 3.93
N ASP A 111 0.90 10.12 3.61
CA ASP A 111 -0.50 10.46 3.38
C ASP A 111 -1.05 9.81 2.11
N ALA A 112 -0.25 9.70 1.04
CA ALA A 112 -0.62 8.93 -0.13
C ALA A 112 -0.86 7.45 0.21
N LEU A 113 -0.04 6.85 1.08
CA LEU A 113 -0.23 5.46 1.50
C LEU A 113 -1.46 5.28 2.40
N LYS A 114 -1.78 6.23 3.29
CA LYS A 114 -3.02 6.21 4.06
C LYS A 114 -4.25 6.24 3.16
N GLN A 115 -4.24 7.10 2.14
CA GLN A 115 -5.32 7.14 1.13
C GLN A 115 -5.46 5.81 0.39
N VAL A 116 -4.35 5.13 0.06
CA VAL A 116 -4.37 3.80 -0.54
C VAL A 116 -4.96 2.76 0.42
N LYS A 117 -4.62 2.83 1.70
CA LYS A 117 -5.16 1.93 2.74
C LYS A 117 -6.63 2.20 3.06
N GLY A 118 -7.12 3.41 2.78
CA GLY A 118 -8.48 3.85 3.09
C GLY A 118 -8.62 4.54 4.46
N GLU A 119 -7.52 5.07 5.00
CA GLU A 119 -7.46 5.98 6.16
C GLU A 119 -7.53 7.44 5.70
#